data_AF-A0A497C2M2-F1
#
_entry.id   AF-A0A497C2M2-F1
#
_cell.length_a   1.000
_cell.length_b   1.000
_cell.length_c   1.000
_cell.angle_alpha   90.00
_cell.angle_beta   90.00
_cell.angle_gamma   90.00
#
_symmetry.space_group_name_H-M   'P 1'
#
loop_
_entity.id
_entity.type
_entity.pdbx_description
1 polymer ?
#
loop_
_entity_poly.entity_id
_entity_poly.type
_entity_poly.pdbx_seq_one_letter_code
_entity_poly.pdbx_strand_id
1 'polypeptide(L)'
;MSLQTNPNTKKIVLALVIIAALLMIAVVPFTAFKMVNPILNYQIERIEKFTAEGNPSAPLLTLTTWLVSFFYPFWGTMSVIGGIALLAIAKPLYEGKAWSRGLALLSLAIPSIGGAYMIVPWMNFVGSKEGGFPPAVIIMMIGLIPYFTILLADKGDLKQKLVDFFVFLMLGVSAAENFANGHAAFRILYGHPKRPLFAEGISITYFGWLGLWAAFGLLAAAIYNLGARKKSGWYIALIGGAVACLVSGATHYVRHATLDYLYGSLMGLSIVVMMLVPFFKKRLLEAYSE
;
A
#
# COMPACT_ATOMS: atom_id res chain seq x y z
N MET A 1 11.09 -16.57 8.73
CA MET A 1 11.56 -16.43 10.13
C MET A 1 13.00 -16.86 10.20
N SER A 2 13.81 -16.30 11.09
CA SER A 2 15.19 -16.71 11.32
C SER A 2 15.26 -18.18 11.77
N LEU A 3 16.33 -18.87 11.41
CA LEU A 3 16.63 -20.21 11.93
C LEU A 3 16.74 -20.20 13.46
N GLN A 4 17.21 -19.09 14.04
CA GLN A 4 17.45 -18.92 15.48
C GLN A 4 16.17 -18.66 16.30
N THR A 5 15.02 -18.47 15.67
CA THR A 5 13.74 -18.24 16.36
C THR A 5 13.26 -19.52 17.07
N ASN A 6 12.76 -19.40 18.30
CA ASN A 6 12.27 -20.53 19.10
C ASN A 6 11.17 -21.33 18.33
N PRO A 7 11.18 -22.67 18.35
CA PRO A 7 10.15 -23.50 17.72
C PRO A 7 8.69 -23.13 18.05
N ASN A 8 8.40 -22.76 19.30
CA ASN A 8 7.06 -22.34 19.72
C ASN A 8 6.65 -21.02 19.07
N THR A 9 7.55 -20.04 19.04
CA THR A 9 7.33 -18.77 18.32
C THR A 9 7.10 -19.03 16.83
N LYS A 10 7.87 -19.93 16.20
CA LYS A 10 7.66 -20.30 14.80
C LYS A 10 6.28 -20.89 14.55
N LYS A 11 5.79 -21.77 15.44
CA LYS A 11 4.44 -22.34 15.35
C LYS A 11 3.35 -21.27 15.47
N ILE A 12 3.48 -20.36 16.43
CA ILE A 12 2.50 -19.27 16.63
C ILE A 12 2.45 -18.35 15.41
N VAL A 13 3.62 -17.90 14.92
CA VAL A 13 3.70 -17.05 13.73
C VAL A 13 3.11 -17.76 12.52
N LEU A 14 3.43 -19.04 12.32
CA LEU A 14 2.87 -19.82 11.21
C LEU A 14 1.35 -19.95 11.31
N ALA A 15 0.81 -20.21 12.51
CA ALA A 15 -0.63 -20.29 12.72
C ALA A 15 -1.32 -18.96 12.37
N LEU A 16 -0.77 -17.84 12.82
CA LEU A 16 -1.29 -16.51 12.47
C LEU A 16 -1.24 -16.24 10.97
N VAL A 17 -0.17 -16.66 10.29
CA VAL A 17 -0.06 -16.54 8.83
C VAL A 17 -1.10 -17.38 8.11
N ILE A 18 -1.35 -18.62 8.55
CA ILE A 18 -2.37 -19.49 7.96
C ILE A 18 -3.76 -18.89 8.18
N ILE A 19 -4.07 -18.42 9.40
CA ILE A 19 -5.34 -17.74 9.69
C ILE A 19 -5.51 -16.53 8.78
N ALA A 20 -4.50 -15.68 8.67
CA ALA A 20 -4.54 -14.51 7.79
C ALA A 20 -4.76 -14.91 6.32
N ALA A 21 -4.07 -15.95 5.84
CA ALA A 21 -4.24 -16.45 4.48
C ALA A 21 -5.69 -16.90 4.21
N LEU A 22 -6.30 -17.62 5.15
CA LEU A 22 -7.71 -18.03 5.06
C LEU A 22 -8.65 -16.82 5.04
N LEU A 23 -8.40 -15.81 5.89
CA LEU A 23 -9.20 -14.57 5.91
C LEU A 23 -9.02 -13.75 4.63
N MET A 24 -7.80 -13.69 4.07
CA MET A 24 -7.51 -13.04 2.79
C MET A 24 -8.30 -13.68 1.64
N ILE A 25 -8.52 -15.00 1.71
CA ILE A 25 -9.29 -15.73 0.69
C ILE A 25 -10.80 -15.60 0.93
N ALA A 26 -11.26 -15.79 2.16
CA ALA A 26 -12.67 -15.97 2.48
C ALA A 26 -13.40 -14.69 2.92
N VAL A 27 -12.68 -13.65 3.35
CA VAL A 27 -13.29 -12.43 3.91
C VAL A 27 -13.00 -11.22 3.03
N VAL A 28 -11.73 -10.98 2.69
CA VAL A 28 -11.30 -9.76 1.98
C VAL A 28 -12.05 -9.49 0.67
N PRO A 29 -12.17 -10.42 -0.29
CA PRO A 29 -12.85 -10.13 -1.56
C PRO A 29 -14.32 -9.75 -1.36
N PHE A 30 -15.03 -10.44 -0.47
CA PHE A 30 -16.44 -10.17 -0.20
C PHE A 30 -16.65 -8.84 0.52
N THR A 31 -15.78 -8.51 1.49
CA THR A 31 -15.83 -7.20 2.15
C THR A 31 -15.52 -6.08 1.16
N ALA A 32 -14.50 -6.25 0.32
CA ALA A 32 -14.16 -5.27 -0.72
C ALA A 32 -15.34 -5.03 -1.67
N PHE A 33 -15.97 -6.10 -2.16
CA PHE A 33 -17.08 -5.97 -3.12
C PHE A 33 -18.32 -5.33 -2.48
N LYS A 34 -18.65 -5.68 -1.23
CA LYS A 34 -19.80 -5.10 -0.52
C LYS A 34 -19.68 -3.59 -0.33
N MET A 35 -18.46 -3.05 -0.26
CA MET A 35 -18.25 -1.60 -0.15
C MET A 35 -18.52 -0.84 -1.44
N VAL A 36 -18.45 -1.51 -2.62
CA VAL A 36 -18.49 -0.83 -3.92
C VAL A 36 -19.82 -0.12 -4.15
N ASN A 37 -20.94 -0.83 -4.10
CA ASN A 37 -22.24 -0.25 -4.47
C ASN A 37 -22.66 0.95 -3.60
N PRO A 38 -22.51 0.93 -2.27
CA PRO A 38 -22.78 2.12 -1.45
C PRO A 38 -21.94 3.32 -1.87
N ILE A 39 -20.64 3.11 -2.12
CA ILE A 39 -19.74 4.17 -2.61
C ILE A 39 -20.21 4.70 -3.97
N LEU A 40 -20.57 3.81 -4.90
CA LEU A 40 -21.00 4.19 -6.25
C LEU A 40 -22.31 4.98 -6.22
N ASN A 41 -23.30 4.56 -5.44
CA ASN A 41 -24.58 5.26 -5.33
C ASN A 41 -24.36 6.71 -4.88
N TYR A 42 -23.62 6.93 -3.78
CA TYR A 42 -23.33 8.27 -3.29
C TYR A 42 -22.44 9.09 -4.22
N GLN A 43 -21.54 8.43 -4.95
CA GLN A 43 -20.72 9.11 -5.95
C GLN A 43 -21.53 9.54 -7.17
N ILE A 44 -22.48 8.72 -7.64
CA ILE A 44 -23.39 9.05 -8.74
C ILE A 44 -24.28 10.24 -8.35
N GLU A 45 -24.92 10.18 -7.19
CA GLU A 45 -25.73 11.29 -6.65
C GLU A 45 -24.94 12.61 -6.60
N ARG A 46 -23.67 12.53 -6.17
CA ARG A 46 -22.79 13.70 -6.11
C ARG A 46 -22.47 14.26 -7.50
N ILE A 47 -22.23 13.38 -8.48
CA ILE A 47 -21.96 13.78 -9.87
C ILE A 47 -23.20 14.43 -10.48
N GLU A 48 -24.39 13.86 -10.29
CA GLU A 48 -25.66 14.41 -10.79
C GLU A 48 -25.90 15.81 -10.21
N LYS A 49 -25.74 15.96 -8.89
CA LYS A 49 -25.83 17.26 -8.22
C LYS A 49 -24.83 18.27 -8.80
N PHE A 50 -23.56 17.91 -8.90
CA PHE A 50 -22.52 18.81 -9.42
C PHE A 50 -22.76 19.20 -10.88
N THR A 51 -23.32 18.29 -11.67
CA THR A 51 -23.69 18.55 -13.07
C THR A 51 -24.85 19.54 -13.15
N ALA A 52 -25.90 19.34 -12.34
CA ALA A 52 -27.04 20.26 -12.27
C ALA A 52 -26.62 21.67 -11.80
N GLU A 53 -25.63 21.77 -10.92
CA GLU A 53 -25.07 23.04 -10.41
C GLU A 53 -24.05 23.69 -11.36
N GLY A 54 -23.71 23.06 -12.50
CA GLY A 54 -22.68 23.57 -13.41
C GLY A 54 -21.26 23.57 -12.81
N ASN A 55 -21.00 22.72 -11.82
CA ASN A 55 -19.73 22.67 -11.12
C ASN A 55 -18.61 22.13 -12.04
N PRO A 56 -17.49 22.86 -12.23
CA PRO A 56 -16.41 22.45 -13.12
C PRO A 56 -15.70 21.14 -12.68
N SER A 57 -15.91 20.69 -11.45
CA SER A 57 -15.36 19.43 -10.93
C SER A 57 -16.16 18.20 -11.36
N ALA A 58 -17.42 18.35 -11.80
CA ALA A 58 -18.28 17.23 -12.23
C ALA A 58 -17.58 16.26 -13.21
N PRO A 59 -16.99 16.71 -14.34
CA PRO A 59 -16.32 15.82 -15.28
C PRO A 59 -15.14 15.06 -14.65
N LEU A 60 -14.40 15.67 -13.72
CA LEU A 60 -13.25 15.06 -13.05
C LEU A 60 -13.66 13.91 -12.11
N LEU A 61 -14.93 13.88 -11.69
CA LEU A 61 -15.47 12.87 -10.80
C LEU A 61 -16.05 11.65 -11.54
N THR A 62 -16.41 11.80 -12.82
CA THR A 62 -17.08 10.75 -13.61
C THR A 62 -16.29 9.44 -13.65
N LEU A 63 -14.98 9.50 -13.85
CA LEU A 63 -14.13 8.31 -13.92
C LEU A 63 -13.96 7.60 -12.56
N THR A 64 -14.32 8.26 -11.44
CA THR A 64 -14.19 7.69 -10.09
C THR A 64 -15.03 6.42 -9.94
N THR A 65 -16.24 6.40 -10.48
CA THR A 65 -17.17 5.27 -10.33
C THR A 65 -16.58 4.02 -10.97
N TRP A 66 -16.10 4.15 -12.21
CA TRP A 66 -15.45 3.07 -12.93
C TRP A 66 -14.19 2.59 -12.20
N LEU A 67 -13.31 3.51 -11.81
CA LEU A 67 -12.05 3.13 -11.15
C LEU A 67 -12.26 2.45 -9.80
N VAL A 68 -13.20 2.93 -8.97
CA VAL A 68 -13.55 2.27 -7.70
C VAL A 68 -14.09 0.87 -7.96
N SER A 69 -15.00 0.73 -8.93
CA SER A 69 -15.60 -0.56 -9.30
C SER A 69 -14.58 -1.56 -9.86
N PHE A 70 -13.45 -1.08 -10.39
CA PHE A 70 -12.35 -1.92 -10.86
C PHE A 70 -11.34 -2.23 -9.74
N PHE A 71 -10.85 -1.22 -9.04
CA PHE A 71 -9.73 -1.37 -8.12
C PHE A 71 -10.10 -2.04 -6.80
N TYR A 72 -11.35 -1.91 -6.34
CA TYR A 72 -11.80 -2.65 -5.16
C TYR A 72 -11.76 -4.16 -5.41
N PRO A 73 -12.35 -4.66 -6.51
CA PRO A 73 -12.19 -6.05 -6.87
C PRO A 73 -10.77 -6.49 -7.16
N PHE A 74 -9.99 -5.67 -7.86
CA PHE A 74 -8.58 -5.94 -8.12
C PHE A 74 -7.81 -6.23 -6.82
N TRP A 75 -7.93 -5.37 -5.81
CA TRP A 75 -7.27 -5.57 -4.51
C TRP A 75 -7.82 -6.77 -3.74
N GLY A 76 -9.12 -7.05 -3.86
CA GLY A 76 -9.72 -8.29 -3.36
C GLY A 76 -9.09 -9.54 -3.98
N THR A 77 -8.98 -9.59 -5.30
CA THR A 77 -8.35 -10.69 -6.04
C THR A 77 -6.86 -10.82 -5.72
N MET A 78 -6.12 -9.71 -5.66
CA MET A 78 -4.71 -9.73 -5.26
C MET A 78 -4.53 -10.26 -3.84
N SER A 79 -5.48 -9.98 -2.93
CA SER A 79 -5.46 -10.53 -1.57
C SER A 79 -5.69 -12.04 -1.57
N VAL A 80 -6.61 -12.56 -2.40
CA VAL A 80 -6.79 -14.01 -2.58
C VAL A 80 -5.49 -14.66 -3.07
N ILE A 81 -4.84 -14.08 -4.07
CA ILE A 81 -3.55 -14.57 -4.60
C ILE A 81 -2.49 -14.55 -3.49
N GLY A 82 -2.41 -13.46 -2.71
CA GLY A 82 -1.52 -13.36 -1.55
C GLY A 82 -1.77 -14.46 -0.52
N GLY A 83 -3.03 -14.77 -0.23
CA GLY A 83 -3.43 -15.84 0.70
C GLY A 83 -3.00 -17.22 0.20
N ILE A 84 -3.24 -17.53 -1.08
CA ILE A 84 -2.80 -18.78 -1.69
C ILE A 84 -1.27 -18.90 -1.64
N ALA A 85 -0.55 -17.82 -1.95
CA ALA A 85 0.90 -17.79 -1.86
C ALA A 85 1.41 -18.07 -0.45
N LEU A 86 0.76 -17.52 0.59
CA LEU A 86 1.09 -17.77 1.99
C LEU A 86 0.92 -19.24 2.39
N LEU A 87 -0.17 -19.87 1.94
CA LEU A 87 -0.39 -21.30 2.15
C LEU A 87 0.67 -22.14 1.44
N ALA A 88 1.00 -21.81 0.19
CA ALA A 88 1.99 -22.52 -0.61
C ALA A 88 3.40 -22.46 0.01
N ILE A 89 3.75 -21.35 0.67
CA ILE A 89 5.06 -21.17 1.32
C ILE A 89 5.10 -21.49 2.80
N ALA A 90 4.00 -21.98 3.39
CA ALA A 90 3.91 -22.25 4.83
C ALA A 90 5.08 -23.11 5.34
N LYS A 91 5.39 -24.21 4.63
CA LYS A 91 6.53 -25.07 4.96
C LYS A 91 7.88 -24.36 4.80
N PRO A 92 8.24 -23.77 3.64
CA PRO A 92 9.44 -22.94 3.50
C PRO A 92 9.58 -21.81 4.53
N LEU A 93 8.46 -21.22 4.98
CA LEU A 93 8.45 -20.16 5.99
C LEU A 93 8.78 -20.70 7.37
N TYR A 94 8.23 -21.86 7.72
CA TYR A 94 8.53 -22.57 8.97
C TYR A 94 9.98 -23.04 9.03
N GLU A 95 10.51 -23.55 7.91
CA GLU A 95 11.92 -23.94 7.73
C GLU A 95 12.89 -22.76 7.81
N GLY A 96 12.38 -21.52 7.77
CA GLY A 96 13.18 -20.31 7.92
C GLY A 96 13.95 -19.90 6.66
N LYS A 97 13.47 -20.29 5.47
CA LYS A 97 14.07 -19.86 4.20
C LYS A 97 13.93 -18.34 4.03
N ALA A 98 15.02 -17.64 3.70
CA ALA A 98 15.00 -16.17 3.65
C ALA A 98 14.00 -15.62 2.62
N TRP A 99 13.93 -16.23 1.44
CA TRP A 99 13.02 -15.79 0.37
C TRP A 99 11.53 -15.93 0.74
N SER A 100 11.17 -16.92 1.55
CA SER A 100 9.77 -17.15 1.96
C SER A 100 9.33 -16.11 2.99
N ARG A 101 10.24 -15.59 3.83
CA ARG A 101 9.99 -14.43 4.69
C ARG A 101 9.67 -13.19 3.85
N GLY A 102 10.48 -12.92 2.83
CA GLY A 102 10.25 -11.80 1.89
C GLY A 102 8.90 -11.92 1.18
N LEU A 103 8.58 -13.11 0.67
CA LEU A 103 7.29 -13.35 0.01
C LEU A 103 6.11 -13.22 0.98
N ALA A 104 6.25 -13.73 2.21
CA ALA A 104 5.19 -13.61 3.21
C ALA A 104 4.90 -12.15 3.56
N LEU A 105 5.93 -11.33 3.76
CA LEU A 105 5.77 -9.90 4.04
C LEU A 105 5.10 -9.18 2.86
N LEU A 106 5.51 -9.45 1.61
CA LEU A 106 4.86 -8.87 0.44
C LEU A 106 3.39 -9.29 0.34
N SER A 107 3.09 -10.59 0.48
CA SER A 107 1.71 -11.10 0.42
C SER A 107 0.82 -10.48 1.49
N LEU A 108 1.32 -10.33 2.73
CA LEU A 108 0.58 -9.70 3.82
C LEU A 108 0.45 -8.18 3.67
N ALA A 109 1.36 -7.53 2.95
CA ALA A 109 1.24 -6.10 2.64
C ALA A 109 0.10 -5.79 1.65
N ILE A 110 -0.26 -6.73 0.76
CA ILE A 110 -1.30 -6.54 -0.27
C ILE A 110 -2.65 -6.07 0.32
N PRO A 111 -3.28 -6.80 1.27
CA PRO A 111 -4.56 -6.38 1.83
C PRO A 111 -4.42 -5.07 2.64
N SER A 112 -3.25 -4.79 3.22
CA SER A 112 -3.01 -3.53 3.92
C SER A 112 -2.90 -2.33 2.99
N ILE A 113 -2.22 -2.48 1.85
CA ILE A 113 -2.13 -1.45 0.81
C ILE A 113 -3.50 -1.22 0.17
N GLY A 114 -4.18 -2.29 -0.23
CA GLY A 114 -5.51 -2.22 -0.82
C GLY A 114 -6.54 -1.63 0.15
N GLY A 115 -6.53 -2.07 1.41
CA GLY A 115 -7.41 -1.53 2.45
C GLY A 115 -7.16 -0.05 2.72
N ALA A 116 -5.91 0.41 2.75
CA ALA A 116 -5.59 1.83 2.92
C ALA A 116 -6.15 2.68 1.76
N TYR A 117 -6.03 2.19 0.52
CA TYR A 117 -6.69 2.80 -0.64
C TYR A 117 -8.22 2.83 -0.48
N MET A 118 -8.83 1.73 -0.03
CA MET A 118 -10.29 1.61 0.13
C MET A 118 -10.88 2.50 1.22
N ILE A 119 -10.09 2.95 2.20
CA ILE A 119 -10.55 3.89 3.23
C ILE A 119 -10.96 5.21 2.59
N VAL A 120 -10.20 5.71 1.62
CA VAL A 120 -10.39 7.06 1.09
C VAL A 120 -11.76 7.23 0.42
N PRO A 121 -12.18 6.39 -0.55
CA PRO A 121 -13.52 6.50 -1.12
C PRO A 121 -14.62 6.21 -0.09
N TRP A 122 -14.42 5.26 0.83
CA TRP A 122 -15.42 4.99 1.88
C TRP A 122 -15.68 6.24 2.73
N MET A 123 -14.63 6.86 3.27
CA MET A 123 -14.76 8.05 4.10
C MET A 123 -15.35 9.23 3.34
N ASN A 124 -14.97 9.40 2.08
CA ASN A 124 -15.44 10.52 1.26
C ASN A 124 -16.92 10.41 0.87
N PHE A 125 -17.43 9.20 0.66
CA PHE A 125 -18.76 9.00 0.07
C PHE A 125 -19.79 8.39 1.01
N VAL A 126 -19.39 7.41 1.81
CA VAL A 126 -20.28 6.75 2.79
C VAL A 126 -20.14 7.42 4.15
N GLY A 127 -18.90 7.55 4.65
CA GLY A 127 -18.64 8.12 5.98
C GLY A 127 -19.13 9.56 6.13
N SER A 128 -19.08 10.36 5.07
CA SER A 128 -19.60 11.74 5.06
C SER A 128 -21.13 11.85 5.09
N LYS A 129 -21.85 10.76 4.75
CA LYS A 129 -23.31 10.69 4.69
C LYS A 129 -23.90 9.95 5.88
N GLU A 130 -23.35 8.79 6.22
CA GLU A 130 -23.88 7.86 7.20
C GLU A 130 -23.00 7.72 8.45
N GLY A 131 -21.76 8.19 8.41
CA GLY A 131 -20.75 7.89 9.44
C GLY A 131 -20.30 6.42 9.40
N GLY A 132 -19.79 5.93 10.53
CA GLY A 132 -19.45 4.52 10.71
C GLY A 132 -17.98 4.14 10.50
N PHE A 133 -17.63 2.95 10.97
CA PHE A 133 -16.28 2.40 10.91
C PHE A 133 -15.98 1.82 9.52
N PRO A 134 -14.90 2.23 8.83
CA PRO A 134 -14.62 1.73 7.49
C PRO A 134 -14.31 0.23 7.49
N PRO A 135 -15.06 -0.63 6.76
CA PRO A 135 -14.77 -2.06 6.68
C PRO A 135 -13.36 -2.35 6.12
N ALA A 136 -12.82 -1.42 5.34
CA ALA A 136 -11.46 -1.44 4.83
C ALA A 136 -10.39 -1.55 5.94
N VAL A 137 -10.66 -1.04 7.16
CA VAL A 137 -9.73 -1.19 8.30
C VAL A 137 -9.59 -2.66 8.70
N ILE A 138 -10.67 -3.44 8.64
CA ILE A 138 -10.63 -4.89 8.91
C ILE A 138 -9.74 -5.58 7.88
N ILE A 139 -9.90 -5.23 6.59
CA ILE A 139 -9.04 -5.74 5.51
C ILE A 139 -7.58 -5.41 5.79
N MET A 140 -7.28 -4.18 6.21
CA MET A 140 -5.90 -3.79 6.53
C MET A 140 -5.31 -4.62 7.67
N MET A 141 -6.07 -4.82 8.75
CA MET A 141 -5.62 -5.52 9.95
C MET A 141 -5.34 -7.01 9.70
N ILE A 142 -6.07 -7.65 8.77
CA ILE A 142 -5.79 -9.02 8.31
C ILE A 142 -4.36 -9.13 7.77
N GLY A 143 -3.86 -8.10 7.09
CA GLY A 143 -2.46 -8.04 6.64
C GLY A 143 -1.48 -7.56 7.71
N LEU A 144 -1.78 -6.46 8.40
CA LEU A 144 -0.82 -5.76 9.28
C LEU A 144 -0.42 -6.58 10.51
N ILE A 145 -1.38 -7.26 11.15
CA ILE A 145 -1.10 -8.05 12.37
C ILE A 145 -0.05 -9.13 12.10
N PRO A 146 -0.27 -10.09 11.17
CA PRO A 146 0.73 -11.11 10.88
C PRO A 146 1.99 -10.51 10.23
N TYR A 147 1.89 -9.42 9.47
CA TYR A 147 3.05 -8.76 8.86
C TYR A 147 4.06 -8.31 9.93
N PHE A 148 3.59 -7.54 10.91
CA PHE A 148 4.46 -7.08 12.00
C PHE A 148 4.80 -8.19 12.99
N THR A 149 3.95 -9.21 13.11
CA THR A 149 4.28 -10.40 13.90
C THR A 149 5.49 -11.11 13.30
N ILE A 150 5.51 -11.42 11.99
CA ILE A 150 6.68 -12.02 11.32
C ILE A 150 7.92 -11.14 11.50
N LEU A 151 7.74 -9.84 11.32
CA LEU A 151 8.83 -8.88 11.33
C LEU A 151 9.52 -8.79 12.71
N LEU A 152 8.74 -8.80 13.79
CA LEU A 152 9.20 -8.58 15.16
C LEU A 152 9.43 -9.87 15.98
N ALA A 153 9.04 -11.03 15.43
CA ALA A 153 9.22 -12.33 16.06
C ALA A 153 10.65 -12.88 15.99
N ASP A 154 11.46 -12.39 15.06
CA ASP A 154 12.87 -12.77 14.97
C ASP A 154 13.63 -12.27 16.22
N LYS A 155 14.63 -13.04 16.66
CA LYS A 155 15.52 -12.62 17.74
C LYS A 155 16.30 -11.36 17.31
N GLY A 156 16.49 -10.44 18.26
CA GLY A 156 17.18 -9.19 18.03
C GLY A 156 16.98 -8.22 19.19
N ASP A 157 17.95 -7.32 19.36
CA ASP A 157 17.84 -6.21 20.31
C ASP A 157 16.70 -5.23 19.92
N LEU A 158 16.35 -4.34 20.86
CA LEU A 158 15.31 -3.33 20.63
C LEU A 158 15.59 -2.47 19.39
N LYS A 159 16.86 -2.15 19.15
CA LYS A 159 17.29 -1.33 18.01
C LYS A 159 16.95 -1.99 16.67
N GLN A 160 17.19 -3.29 16.54
CA GLN A 160 16.82 -4.07 15.36
C GLN A 160 15.32 -4.04 15.13
N LYS A 161 14.53 -4.27 16.19
CA LYS A 161 13.07 -4.27 16.10
C LYS A 161 12.51 -2.92 15.68
N LEU A 162 13.07 -1.81 16.19
CA LEU A 162 12.70 -0.46 15.78
C LEU A 162 13.06 -0.20 14.32
N VAL A 163 14.26 -0.58 13.88
CA VAL A 163 14.66 -0.44 12.47
C VAL A 163 13.71 -1.20 11.55
N ASP A 164 13.48 -2.48 11.84
CA ASP A 164 12.58 -3.29 11.04
C ASP A 164 11.17 -2.68 11.06
N PHE A 165 10.62 -2.34 12.22
CA PHE A 165 9.30 -1.71 12.34
C PHE A 165 9.17 -0.45 11.48
N PHE A 166 10.03 0.55 11.68
CA PHE A 166 9.89 1.84 11.00
C PHE A 166 10.17 1.75 9.50
N VAL A 167 11.18 0.99 9.08
CA VAL A 167 11.48 0.83 7.65
C VAL A 167 10.32 0.14 6.94
N PHE A 168 9.86 -1.00 7.45
CA PHE A 168 8.78 -1.75 6.79
C PHE A 168 7.41 -1.07 6.92
N LEU A 169 7.17 -0.29 7.98
CA LEU A 169 6.01 0.60 8.08
C LEU A 169 6.05 1.65 6.98
N MET A 170 7.17 2.37 6.84
CA MET A 170 7.30 3.42 5.83
C MET A 170 7.23 2.89 4.41
N LEU A 171 7.80 1.71 4.13
CA LEU A 171 7.66 1.07 2.82
C LEU A 171 6.18 0.77 2.51
N GLY A 172 5.44 0.20 3.46
CA GLY A 172 4.03 -0.14 3.27
C GLY A 172 3.12 1.09 3.13
N VAL A 173 3.25 2.06 4.04
CA VAL A 173 2.46 3.30 4.00
C VAL A 173 2.77 4.10 2.75
N SER A 174 4.04 4.25 2.38
CA SER A 174 4.42 4.96 1.15
C SER A 174 3.92 4.24 -0.10
N ALA A 175 3.94 2.91 -0.12
CA ALA A 175 3.40 2.13 -1.24
C ALA A 175 1.88 2.37 -1.41
N ALA A 176 1.12 2.38 -0.30
CA ALA A 176 -0.31 2.68 -0.31
C ALA A 176 -0.61 4.11 -0.76
N GLU A 177 0.11 5.09 -0.22
CA GLU A 177 -0.04 6.49 -0.56
C GLU A 177 0.26 6.74 -2.04
N ASN A 178 1.36 6.18 -2.56
CA ASN A 178 1.73 6.34 -3.96
C ASN A 178 0.73 5.65 -4.90
N PHE A 179 0.17 4.50 -4.52
CA PHE A 179 -0.89 3.88 -5.30
C PHE A 179 -2.15 4.76 -5.35
N ALA A 180 -2.63 5.23 -4.19
CA ALA A 180 -3.83 6.05 -4.08
C ALA A 180 -3.68 7.41 -4.79
N ASN A 181 -2.53 8.07 -4.62
CA ASN A 181 -2.25 9.36 -5.26
C ASN A 181 -2.02 9.21 -6.76
N GLY A 182 -1.41 8.11 -7.20
CA GLY A 182 -1.30 7.78 -8.62
C GLY A 182 -2.68 7.57 -9.24
N HIS A 183 -3.57 6.86 -8.55
CA HIS A 183 -4.96 6.70 -8.95
C HIS A 183 -5.69 8.06 -9.02
N ALA A 184 -5.51 8.94 -8.04
CA ALA A 184 -6.10 10.28 -8.05
C ALA A 184 -5.60 11.14 -9.23
N ALA A 185 -4.28 11.11 -9.50
CA ALA A 185 -3.67 11.82 -10.63
C ALA A 185 -4.18 11.27 -11.96
N PHE A 186 -4.27 9.94 -12.12
CA PHE A 186 -4.82 9.29 -13.30
C PHE A 186 -6.26 9.75 -13.55
N ARG A 187 -7.10 9.70 -12.51
CA ARG A 187 -8.50 10.09 -12.60
C ARG A 187 -8.67 11.52 -13.09
N ILE A 188 -7.93 12.46 -12.50
CA ILE A 188 -8.02 13.89 -12.86
C ILE A 188 -7.59 14.11 -14.30
N LEU A 189 -6.50 13.47 -14.71
CA LEU A 189 -5.97 13.60 -16.05
C LEU A 189 -6.92 13.07 -17.12
N TYR A 190 -7.45 11.86 -16.93
CA TYR A 190 -8.29 11.19 -17.92
C TYR A 190 -9.76 11.64 -17.86
N GLY A 191 -10.22 12.15 -16.71
CA GLY A 191 -11.53 12.80 -16.58
C GLY A 191 -11.56 14.26 -17.03
N HIS A 192 -10.43 14.83 -17.47
CA HIS A 192 -10.38 16.24 -17.84
C HIS A 192 -11.07 16.53 -19.19
N PRO A 193 -11.96 17.54 -19.29
CA PRO A 193 -12.72 17.85 -20.51
C PRO A 193 -11.88 18.15 -21.76
N LYS A 194 -10.64 18.61 -21.59
CA LYS A 194 -9.72 18.90 -22.71
C LYS A 194 -9.07 17.65 -23.32
N ARG A 195 -9.22 16.46 -22.73
CA ARG A 195 -8.67 15.22 -23.33
C ARG A 195 -9.26 15.01 -24.73
N PRO A 196 -8.47 14.54 -25.72
CA PRO A 196 -7.11 13.98 -25.60
C PRO A 196 -5.97 15.00 -25.46
N LEU A 197 -6.24 16.30 -25.56
CA LEU A 197 -5.23 17.36 -25.36
C LEU A 197 -4.84 17.48 -23.87
N PHE A 198 -3.64 18.01 -23.63
CA PHE A 198 -3.18 18.35 -22.29
C PHE A 198 -3.58 19.78 -21.94
N ALA A 199 -4.34 19.94 -20.86
CA ALA A 199 -4.59 21.25 -20.27
C ALA A 199 -3.36 21.75 -19.51
N GLU A 200 -3.20 23.07 -19.45
CA GLU A 200 -2.18 23.72 -18.62
C GLU A 200 -2.32 23.31 -17.15
N GLY A 201 -1.20 23.08 -16.46
CA GLY A 201 -1.15 22.60 -15.07
C GLY A 201 -1.56 21.14 -14.86
N ILE A 202 -2.25 20.49 -15.80
CA ILE A 202 -2.70 19.10 -15.65
C ILE A 202 -1.71 18.12 -16.30
N SER A 203 -0.86 18.55 -17.24
CA SER A 203 0.15 17.72 -17.88
C SER A 203 1.07 17.00 -16.88
N ILE A 204 1.43 17.66 -15.76
CA ILE A 204 2.25 17.07 -14.70
C ILE A 204 1.60 15.83 -14.08
N THR A 205 0.27 15.73 -14.08
CA THR A 205 -0.42 14.55 -13.56
C THR A 205 -0.18 13.32 -14.43
N TYR A 206 0.21 13.46 -15.70
CA TYR A 206 0.68 12.35 -16.55
C TYR A 206 1.97 11.74 -16.00
N PHE A 207 2.95 12.60 -15.70
CA PHE A 207 4.18 12.20 -15.02
C PHE A 207 3.88 11.67 -13.60
N GLY A 208 2.97 12.34 -12.90
CA GLY A 208 2.50 11.98 -11.56
C GLY A 208 1.98 10.56 -11.47
N TRP A 209 0.94 10.20 -12.21
CA TRP A 209 0.30 8.89 -12.03
C TRP A 209 1.23 7.72 -12.36
N LEU A 210 2.00 7.82 -13.45
CA LEU A 210 2.98 6.80 -13.83
C LEU A 210 4.12 6.70 -12.82
N GLY A 211 4.70 7.85 -12.44
CA GLY A 211 5.81 7.88 -11.49
C GLY A 211 5.43 7.38 -10.10
N LEU A 212 4.23 7.70 -9.63
CA LEU A 212 3.71 7.23 -8.35
C LEU A 212 3.42 5.72 -8.39
N TRP A 213 2.84 5.19 -9.46
CA TRP A 213 2.64 3.74 -9.58
C TRP A 213 3.96 2.97 -9.74
N ALA A 214 4.96 3.56 -10.41
CA ALA A 214 6.31 3.01 -10.44
C ALA A 214 6.94 3.00 -9.04
N ALA A 215 6.79 4.07 -8.26
CA ALA A 215 7.24 4.12 -6.87
C ALA A 215 6.55 3.04 -6.02
N PHE A 216 5.22 2.89 -6.13
CA PHE A 216 4.47 1.80 -5.50
C PHE A 216 5.08 0.42 -5.82
N GLY A 217 5.33 0.12 -7.09
CA GLY A 217 5.91 -1.16 -7.52
C GLY A 217 7.31 -1.39 -6.96
N LEU A 218 8.16 -0.37 -6.96
CA LEU A 218 9.50 -0.42 -6.36
C LEU A 218 9.44 -0.66 -4.85
N LEU A 219 8.58 0.07 -4.13
CA LEU A 219 8.42 -0.08 -2.68
C LEU A 219 7.88 -1.45 -2.29
N ALA A 220 6.91 -1.99 -3.04
CA ALA A 220 6.45 -3.36 -2.87
C ALA A 220 7.57 -4.39 -3.12
N ALA A 221 8.36 -4.20 -4.19
CA ALA A 221 9.54 -5.05 -4.45
C ALA A 221 10.62 -4.92 -3.36
N ALA A 222 10.76 -3.75 -2.74
CA ALA A 222 11.66 -3.53 -1.61
C ALA A 222 11.22 -4.32 -0.37
N ILE A 223 9.91 -4.36 -0.06
CA ILE A 223 9.36 -5.18 1.04
C ILE A 223 9.80 -6.64 0.88
N TYR A 224 9.65 -7.22 -0.32
CA TYR A 224 10.11 -8.58 -0.60
C TYR A 224 11.61 -8.74 -0.40
N ASN A 225 12.42 -7.89 -1.05
CA ASN A 225 13.87 -8.07 -1.08
C ASN A 225 14.52 -7.81 0.29
N LEU A 226 14.11 -6.75 1.00
CA LEU A 226 14.55 -6.49 2.37
C LEU A 226 14.01 -7.52 3.35
N GLY A 227 12.79 -8.02 3.11
CA GLY A 227 12.22 -9.13 3.87
C GLY A 227 13.06 -10.40 3.78
N ALA A 228 13.72 -10.60 2.64
CA ALA A 228 14.71 -11.64 2.38
C ALA A 228 16.16 -11.22 2.69
N ARG A 229 16.37 -10.07 3.35
CA ARG A 229 17.67 -9.48 3.73
C ARG A 229 18.64 -9.29 2.54
N LYS A 230 18.12 -9.03 1.34
CA LYS A 230 18.93 -8.83 0.13
C LYS A 230 19.38 -7.37 -0.01
N LYS A 231 20.65 -7.18 -0.38
CA LYS A 231 21.22 -5.86 -0.70
C LYS A 231 20.47 -5.15 -1.84
N SER A 232 19.94 -5.90 -2.81
CA SER A 232 19.08 -5.36 -3.86
C SER A 232 17.87 -4.60 -3.29
N GLY A 233 17.28 -5.09 -2.19
CA GLY A 233 16.15 -4.44 -1.54
C GLY A 233 16.47 -3.06 -0.99
N TRP A 234 17.70 -2.85 -0.51
CA TRP A 234 18.17 -1.54 -0.05
C TRP A 234 18.23 -0.53 -1.20
N TYR A 235 18.81 -0.92 -2.34
CA TYR A 235 18.84 -0.05 -3.52
C TYR A 235 17.44 0.23 -4.06
N ILE A 236 16.59 -0.79 -4.14
CA ILE A 236 15.20 -0.64 -4.60
C ILE A 236 14.42 0.29 -3.66
N ALA A 237 14.59 0.18 -2.34
CA ALA A 237 13.98 1.07 -1.37
C ALA A 237 14.45 2.53 -1.55
N LEU A 238 15.76 2.73 -1.73
CA LEU A 238 16.34 4.05 -1.96
C LEU A 238 15.79 4.69 -3.24
N ILE A 239 15.73 3.93 -4.34
CA ILE A 239 15.20 4.39 -5.63
C ILE A 239 13.70 4.65 -5.50
N GLY A 240 12.92 3.72 -4.96
CA GLY A 240 11.48 3.85 -4.77
C GLY A 240 11.11 5.05 -3.89
N GLY A 241 11.84 5.26 -2.79
CA GLY A 241 11.68 6.43 -1.92
C GLY A 241 12.03 7.75 -2.62
N ALA A 242 13.11 7.78 -3.41
CA ALA A 242 13.49 8.96 -4.18
C ALA A 242 12.46 9.29 -5.28
N VAL A 243 11.95 8.29 -6.00
CA VAL A 243 10.88 8.47 -6.99
C VAL A 243 9.61 8.97 -6.30
N ALA A 244 9.19 8.35 -5.19
CA ALA A 244 8.04 8.81 -4.40
C ALA A 244 8.20 10.27 -3.97
N CYS A 245 9.38 10.65 -3.45
CA CYS A 245 9.70 12.01 -3.02
C CYS A 245 9.56 13.01 -4.17
N LEU A 246 10.27 12.77 -5.28
CA LEU A 246 10.35 13.69 -6.39
C LEU A 246 9.02 13.81 -7.14
N VAL A 247 8.37 12.69 -7.44
CA VAL A 247 7.12 12.68 -8.21
C VAL A 247 5.97 13.25 -7.38
N SER A 248 5.86 12.88 -6.10
CA SER A 248 4.84 13.47 -5.23
C SER A 248 5.10 14.95 -5.02
N GLY A 249 6.34 15.38 -4.77
CA GLY A 249 6.69 16.79 -4.62
C GLY A 249 6.38 17.62 -5.86
N ALA A 250 6.76 17.13 -7.05
CA ALA A 250 6.44 17.79 -8.33
C ALA A 250 4.93 17.87 -8.58
N THR A 251 4.19 16.81 -8.25
CA THR A 251 2.72 16.82 -8.36
C THR A 251 2.10 17.79 -7.37
N HIS A 252 2.61 17.88 -6.13
CA HIS A 252 2.12 18.81 -5.11
C HIS A 252 2.32 20.28 -5.52
N TYR A 253 3.48 20.61 -6.10
CA TYR A 253 3.80 21.98 -6.54
C TYR A 253 2.69 22.56 -7.42
N VAL A 254 2.13 21.73 -8.31
CA VAL A 254 1.05 22.13 -9.21
C VAL A 254 -0.34 21.81 -8.62
N ARG A 255 -0.46 20.78 -7.78
CA ARG A 255 -1.71 20.31 -7.17
C ARG A 255 -1.62 20.29 -5.64
N HIS A 256 -1.78 21.46 -5.04
CA HIS A 256 -1.71 21.68 -3.58
C HIS A 256 -3.07 21.92 -2.93
N ALA A 257 -4.18 21.59 -3.61
CA ALA A 257 -5.52 21.66 -3.03
C ALA A 257 -5.68 20.75 -1.80
N THR A 258 -4.91 19.67 -1.75
CA THR A 258 -4.76 18.75 -0.63
C THR A 258 -3.27 18.54 -0.34
N LEU A 259 -2.96 18.12 0.89
CA LEU A 259 -1.59 17.84 1.35
C LEU A 259 -1.16 16.38 1.11
N ASP A 260 -2.00 15.56 0.48
CA ASP A 260 -1.74 14.15 0.13
C ASP A 260 -0.39 13.98 -0.60
N TYR A 261 -0.14 14.76 -1.66
CA TYR A 261 1.15 14.67 -2.36
C TYR A 261 2.33 15.22 -1.55
N LEU A 262 2.11 16.20 -0.67
CA LEU A 262 3.18 16.66 0.24
C LEU A 262 3.55 15.52 1.20
N TYR A 263 2.56 14.85 1.78
CA TYR A 263 2.78 13.71 2.65
C TYR A 263 3.45 12.56 1.90
N GLY A 264 3.01 12.22 0.69
CA GLY A 264 3.70 11.26 -0.18
C GLY A 264 5.17 11.62 -0.41
N SER A 265 5.47 12.91 -0.59
CA SER A 265 6.85 13.40 -0.75
C SER A 265 7.69 13.19 0.51
N LEU A 266 7.17 13.61 1.67
CA LEU A 266 7.84 13.47 2.97
C LEU A 266 8.03 12.00 3.38
N MET A 267 7.07 11.13 3.04
CA MET A 267 7.19 9.70 3.26
C MET A 267 8.29 9.08 2.37
N GLY A 268 8.39 9.49 1.10
CA GLY A 268 9.49 9.10 0.23
C GLY A 268 10.85 9.57 0.75
N LEU A 269 10.92 10.83 1.21
CA LEU A 269 12.12 11.40 1.82
C LEU A 269 12.56 10.64 3.08
N SER A 270 11.62 10.24 3.94
CA SER A 270 11.96 9.50 5.16
C SER A 270 12.60 8.15 4.83
N ILE A 271 12.14 7.46 3.78
CA ILE A 271 12.77 6.23 3.28
C ILE A 271 14.19 6.51 2.79
N VAL A 272 14.39 7.56 1.99
CA VAL A 272 15.73 7.93 1.49
C VAL A 272 16.68 8.19 2.65
N VAL A 273 16.27 9.00 3.63
CA VAL A 273 17.07 9.31 4.83
C VAL A 273 17.41 8.02 5.58
N MET A 274 16.42 7.15 5.85
CA MET A 274 16.67 5.87 6.51
C MET A 274 17.64 4.99 5.72
N MET A 275 17.55 4.94 4.38
CA MET A 275 18.47 4.12 3.58
C MET A 275 19.89 4.68 3.54
N LEU A 276 20.08 6.00 3.57
CA LEU A 276 21.40 6.63 3.54
C LEU A 276 22.14 6.55 4.87
N VAL A 277 21.43 6.48 6.00
CA VAL A 277 22.04 6.35 7.32
C VAL A 277 22.67 4.95 7.49
N PRO A 278 23.99 4.82 7.71
CA PRO A 278 24.68 3.52 7.76
C PRO A 278 24.12 2.56 8.82
N PHE A 279 23.62 3.09 9.92
CA PHE A 279 23.01 2.31 11.00
C PHE A 279 21.85 1.43 10.49
N PHE A 280 20.93 1.99 9.70
CA PHE A 280 19.80 1.23 9.15
C PHE A 280 20.29 0.18 8.15
N LYS A 281 21.20 0.56 7.25
CA LYS A 281 21.75 -0.37 6.24
C LYS A 281 22.37 -1.61 6.89
N LYS A 282 23.18 -1.42 7.93
CA LYS A 282 23.78 -2.51 8.70
C LYS A 282 22.72 -3.45 9.27
N ARG A 283 21.75 -2.87 9.99
CA ARG A 283 20.65 -3.59 10.65
C ARG A 283 19.69 -4.29 9.67
N LEU A 284 19.54 -3.76 8.45
CA LEU A 284 18.66 -4.36 7.45
C LEU A 284 19.30 -5.53 6.70
N LEU A 285 20.63 -5.56 6.55
CA LEU A 285 21.34 -6.51 5.69
C LEU A 285 22.11 -7.59 6.45
N GLU A 286 22.58 -7.29 7.66
CA GLU A 286 23.32 -8.26 8.46
C GLU A 286 22.34 -9.11 9.28
N ALA A 287 22.47 -10.44 9.17
CA ALA A 287 21.72 -11.35 10.03
C ALA A 287 22.22 -11.17 11.47
N TYR A 288 21.30 -11.14 12.43
CA TYR A 288 21.65 -10.96 13.83
C TYR A 288 22.46 -12.17 14.32
N SER A 289 23.72 -11.92 14.70
CA SER A 289 24.50 -12.82 15.55
C SER A 289 24.35 -12.30 16.98
N GLU A 290 23.56 -13.00 17.78
CA GLU A 290 23.79 -13.02 19.23
C GLU A 290 25.04 -13.86 19.51
#